data_AF-A0A1X2GJM2-F1
#
_entry.id   AF-A0A1X2GJM2-F1
#
_cell.length_a   1.000
_cell.length_b   1.000
_cell.length_c   1.000
_cell.angle_alpha   90.00
_cell.angle_beta   90.00
_cell.angle_gamma   90.00
#
_symmetry.space_group_name_H-M   'P 1'
#
loop_
_entity.id
_entity.type
_entity.pdbx_description
1 polymer ?
#
loop_
_entity_poly.entity_id
_entity_poly.type
_entity_poly.pdbx_seq_one_letter_code
_entity_poly.pdbx_strand_id
1 'polypeptide(L)'
;MLDMAEPVAAQPPKHILIMSSSLVKAIILSTCLVASVLAAGEEDVFSIQPEIHHQFRPAEKMPSAWFSQVFALLCLSPWLLLVVGWSLIGLTPKSVVSGLCNQERGGTHWIIGFVAALAVTDYMFYLYWTEWNIFHTLKCVGAWGLVLFAFGQRALSTLHDHRLASQKQ
;
A
#
# COMPACT_ATOMS: atom_id res chain seq x y z
N MET A 1 -27.84 -3.32 83.38
CA MET A 1 -26.86 -4.36 83.00
C MET A 1 -26.10 -3.84 81.80
N LEU A 2 -24.81 -3.50 82.03
CA LEU A 2 -23.76 -3.06 81.10
C LEU A 2 -23.91 -1.69 80.41
N ASP A 3 -23.25 -0.71 81.03
CA ASP A 3 -22.81 0.56 80.47
C ASP A 3 -21.44 0.35 79.79
N MET A 4 -21.27 0.84 78.57
CA MET A 4 -20.05 0.68 77.74
C MET A 4 -19.43 2.07 77.51
N ALA A 5 -18.33 2.37 78.20
CA ALA A 5 -17.57 3.61 78.05
C ALA A 5 -16.37 3.44 77.09
N GLU A 6 -16.24 4.37 76.16
CA GLU A 6 -15.20 4.48 75.13
C GLU A 6 -13.95 5.24 75.67
N PRO A 7 -12.70 4.86 75.33
CA PRO A 7 -11.48 5.55 75.79
C PRO A 7 -11.00 6.68 74.88
N VAL A 8 -10.69 7.83 75.49
CA VAL A 8 -10.13 9.06 74.88
C VAL A 8 -8.69 8.88 74.40
N ALA A 9 -8.40 9.35 73.18
CA ALA A 9 -7.13 9.26 72.46
C ALA A 9 -5.98 10.09 73.09
N ALA A 10 -4.81 9.46 73.26
CA ALA A 10 -3.56 10.11 73.68
C ALA A 10 -2.64 10.42 72.49
N GLN A 11 -2.25 11.68 72.32
CA GLN A 11 -1.28 12.15 71.31
C GLN A 11 0.17 12.02 71.83
N PRO A 12 1.13 11.47 71.07
CA PRO A 12 2.52 11.32 71.52
C PRO A 12 3.36 12.62 71.37
N PRO A 13 4.43 12.77 72.18
CA PRO A 13 5.18 14.04 72.33
C PRO A 13 6.13 14.35 71.16
N LYS A 14 6.11 15.62 70.70
CA LYS A 14 6.77 16.13 69.47
C LYS A 14 8.31 16.22 69.50
N HIS A 15 8.95 16.07 70.67
CA HIS A 15 10.39 16.34 70.82
C HIS A 15 11.32 15.18 70.38
N ILE A 16 10.80 13.97 70.24
CA ILE A 16 11.57 12.79 69.78
C ILE A 16 11.80 12.81 68.26
N LEU A 17 10.97 13.54 67.50
CA LEU A 17 11.04 13.58 66.03
C LEU A 17 12.11 14.53 65.46
N ILE A 18 12.68 15.43 66.29
CA ILE A 18 13.59 16.49 65.81
C ILE A 18 15.04 16.01 65.73
N MET A 19 15.51 15.16 66.66
CA MET A 19 16.90 14.67 66.66
C MET A 19 17.22 13.67 65.52
N SER A 20 16.20 13.00 64.97
CA SER A 20 16.34 12.11 63.80
C SER A 20 16.53 12.88 62.48
N SER A 21 16.06 14.14 62.42
CA SER A 21 16.05 14.94 61.20
C SER A 21 17.47 15.28 60.70
N SER A 22 18.41 15.57 61.59
CA SER A 22 19.78 15.95 61.19
C SER A 22 20.60 14.78 60.65
N LEU A 23 20.45 13.57 61.23
CA LEU A 23 21.11 12.36 60.73
C LEU A 23 20.53 11.92 59.39
N VAL A 24 19.20 11.93 59.25
CA VAL A 24 18.53 11.58 57.98
C VAL A 24 18.89 12.57 56.88
N LYS A 25 18.95 13.88 57.18
CA LYS A 25 19.40 14.90 56.22
C LYS A 25 20.88 14.73 55.84
N ALA A 26 21.76 14.40 56.78
CA ALA A 26 23.18 14.16 56.50
C ALA A 26 23.39 12.92 55.62
N ILE A 27 22.64 11.85 55.86
CA ILE A 27 22.68 10.64 55.03
C ILE A 27 22.15 10.95 53.63
N ILE A 28 20.99 11.60 53.52
CA ILE A 28 20.42 12.00 52.21
C ILE A 28 21.37 12.94 51.47
N LEU A 29 21.98 13.90 52.15
CA LEU A 29 22.93 14.84 51.55
C LEU A 29 24.21 14.12 51.10
N SER A 30 24.71 13.17 51.88
CA SER A 30 25.88 12.37 51.51
C SER A 30 25.59 11.45 50.31
N THR A 31 24.44 10.78 50.29
CA THR A 31 24.02 9.95 49.15
C THR A 31 23.77 10.80 47.90
N CYS A 32 23.18 11.99 48.05
CA CYS A 32 22.93 12.92 46.95
C CYS A 32 24.23 13.53 46.40
N LEU A 33 25.21 13.80 47.27
CA LEU A 33 26.52 14.32 46.87
C LEU A 33 27.34 13.26 46.13
N VAL A 34 27.30 12.00 46.58
CA VAL A 34 27.93 10.87 45.87
C VAL A 34 27.27 10.63 44.50
N ALA A 35 25.95 10.72 44.41
CA ALA A 35 25.24 10.61 43.12
C ALA A 35 25.60 11.74 42.15
N SER A 36 25.78 12.97 42.64
CA SER A 36 26.17 14.12 41.82
C SER A 36 27.63 14.05 41.37
N VAL A 37 28.54 13.51 42.20
CA VAL A 37 29.96 13.29 41.82
C VAL A 37 30.10 12.17 40.80
N LEU A 38 29.24 11.14 40.86
CA LEU A 38 29.22 10.07 39.85
C LEU A 38 28.55 10.49 38.53
N ALA A 39 27.61 11.44 38.59
CA ALA A 39 26.94 12.02 37.42
C ALA A 39 27.69 13.21 36.82
N ALA A 40 28.69 13.76 37.52
CA ALA A 40 29.65 14.69 36.97
C ALA A 40 30.51 13.91 35.97
N GLY A 41 30.06 13.87 34.72
CA GLY A 41 30.74 13.20 33.63
C GLY A 41 32.20 13.63 33.55
N GLU A 42 33.06 12.66 33.27
CA GLU A 42 34.49 12.83 33.06
C GLU A 42 34.72 14.01 32.11
N GLU A 43 35.60 14.95 32.48
CA GLU A 43 36.07 16.03 31.62
C GLU A 43 36.30 15.55 30.18
N ASP A 44 36.10 16.43 29.18
CA ASP A 44 36.16 16.13 27.75
C ASP A 44 37.57 15.64 27.32
N VAL A 45 37.86 14.39 27.70
CA VAL A 45 39.05 13.64 27.34
C VAL A 45 38.75 13.11 25.95
N PHE A 46 39.53 13.58 24.97
CA PHE A 46 39.51 13.08 23.58
C PHE A 46 39.89 11.59 23.55
N SER A 47 38.94 10.75 23.93
CA SER A 47 39.00 9.30 23.97
C SER A 47 38.03 8.75 22.93
N ILE A 48 38.33 7.55 22.43
CA ILE A 48 37.53 6.96 21.37
C ILE A 48 36.17 6.52 21.95
N GLN A 49 35.08 7.02 21.39
CA GLN A 49 33.73 6.62 21.83
C GLN A 49 33.42 5.21 21.35
N PRO A 50 32.59 4.47 22.11
CA PRO A 50 32.13 3.16 21.66
C PRO A 50 31.34 3.26 20.34
N GLU A 51 31.54 2.30 19.47
CA GLU A 51 30.85 2.21 18.17
C GLU A 51 29.33 2.08 18.37
N ILE A 52 28.55 2.89 17.65
CA ILE A 52 27.09 2.88 17.74
C ILE A 52 26.52 1.83 16.79
N HIS A 53 25.98 0.75 17.34
CA HIS A 53 25.27 -0.25 16.55
C HIS A 53 23.82 0.18 16.31
N HIS A 54 23.52 0.62 15.07
CA HIS A 54 22.13 0.86 14.68
C HIS A 54 21.34 -0.45 14.62
N GLN A 55 20.30 -0.58 15.44
CA GLN A 55 19.37 -1.72 15.39
C GLN A 55 18.29 -1.46 14.34
N PHE A 56 18.32 -2.25 13.26
CA PHE A 56 17.28 -2.21 12.26
C PHE A 56 15.96 -2.79 12.78
N ARG A 57 14.86 -2.24 12.30
CA ARG A 57 13.52 -2.77 12.59
C ARG A 57 13.42 -4.20 12.03
N PRO A 58 12.89 -5.17 12.79
CA PRO A 58 12.66 -6.50 12.26
C PRO A 58 11.64 -6.44 11.10
N ALA A 59 11.82 -7.31 10.10
CA ALA A 59 10.89 -7.43 9.00
C ALA A 59 9.47 -7.77 9.51
N GLU A 60 8.45 -7.14 8.90
CA GLU A 60 7.06 -7.41 9.25
C GLU A 60 6.67 -8.84 8.82
N LYS A 61 5.86 -9.52 9.64
CA LYS A 61 5.38 -10.87 9.33
C LYS A 61 4.34 -10.81 8.21
N MET A 62 4.71 -11.32 7.04
CA MET A 62 3.79 -11.50 5.92
C MET A 62 2.88 -12.74 6.12
N PRO A 63 1.62 -12.70 5.65
CA PRO A 63 0.73 -13.85 5.69
C PRO A 63 1.26 -15.01 4.83
N SER A 64 0.79 -16.23 5.10
CA SER A 64 1.20 -17.42 4.35
C SER A 64 0.87 -17.30 2.85
N ALA A 65 1.79 -17.73 1.98
CA ALA A 65 1.61 -17.65 0.52
C ALA A 65 0.35 -18.39 0.02
N TRP A 66 -0.01 -19.51 0.64
CA TRP A 66 -1.23 -20.28 0.31
C TRP A 66 -2.50 -19.44 0.44
N PHE A 67 -2.64 -18.73 1.57
CA PHE A 67 -3.80 -17.87 1.81
C PHE A 67 -3.92 -16.78 0.74
N SER A 68 -2.81 -16.12 0.39
CA SER A 68 -2.77 -15.10 -0.67
C SER A 68 -3.14 -15.68 -2.04
N GLN A 69 -2.71 -16.90 -2.36
CA GLN A 69 -3.02 -17.57 -3.64
C GLN A 69 -4.52 -17.88 -3.77
N VAL A 70 -5.18 -18.34 -2.70
CA VAL A 70 -6.63 -18.60 -2.72
C VAL A 70 -7.40 -17.32 -3.03
N PHE A 71 -7.03 -16.20 -2.40
CA PHE A 71 -7.66 -14.91 -2.68
C PHE A 71 -7.36 -14.38 -4.09
N ALA A 72 -6.15 -14.60 -4.60
CA ALA A 72 -5.82 -14.24 -5.98
C ALA A 72 -6.68 -15.03 -7.00
N LEU A 73 -6.88 -16.34 -6.77
CA LEU A 73 -7.77 -17.17 -7.60
C LEU A 73 -9.24 -16.74 -7.47
N LEU A 74 -9.66 -16.39 -6.26
CA LEU A 74 -11.02 -15.87 -6.03
C LEU A 74 -11.26 -14.56 -6.79
N CYS A 75 -10.26 -13.67 -6.82
CA CYS A 75 -10.30 -12.43 -7.60
C CYS A 75 -10.32 -12.68 -9.12
N LEU A 76 -9.69 -13.76 -9.60
CA LEU A 76 -9.74 -14.20 -11.00
C LEU A 76 -11.05 -14.92 -11.37
N SER A 77 -11.83 -15.40 -10.39
CA SER A 77 -13.06 -16.17 -10.65
C SER A 77 -14.12 -15.47 -11.50
N PRO A 78 -14.40 -14.14 -11.35
CA PRO A 78 -15.41 -13.47 -12.17
C PRO A 78 -15.00 -13.41 -13.64
N TRP A 79 -13.70 -13.28 -13.93
CA TRP A 79 -13.17 -13.29 -15.29
C TRP A 79 -13.39 -14.64 -15.97
N LEU A 80 -13.20 -15.74 -15.25
CA LEU A 80 -13.47 -17.09 -15.76
C LEU A 80 -14.97 -17.29 -16.03
N LEU A 81 -15.83 -16.86 -15.11
CA LEU A 81 -17.29 -16.92 -15.29
C LEU A 81 -17.74 -16.12 -16.51
N LEU A 82 -17.13 -14.95 -16.77
CA LEU A 82 -17.42 -14.12 -17.93
C LEU A 82 -17.09 -14.86 -19.23
N VAL A 83 -15.91 -15.50 -19.31
CA VAL A 83 -15.50 -16.29 -20.49
C VAL A 83 -16.45 -17.47 -20.73
N VAL A 84 -16.87 -18.17 -19.67
CA VAL A 84 -17.86 -19.26 -19.77
C VAL A 84 -19.24 -18.71 -20.18
N GLY A 85 -19.64 -17.56 -19.65
CA GLY A 85 -20.89 -16.90 -20.00
C GLY A 85 -20.99 -16.60 -21.51
N TRP A 86 -19.92 -16.07 -22.10
CA TRP A 86 -19.88 -15.82 -23.54
C TRP A 86 -19.92 -17.09 -24.39
N SER A 87 -19.28 -18.17 -23.95
CA SER A 87 -19.30 -19.44 -24.69
C SER A 87 -20.71 -20.06 -24.69
N LEU A 88 -21.47 -19.94 -23.59
CA LEU A 88 -22.86 -20.37 -23.50
C LEU A 88 -23.80 -19.58 -24.43
N ILE A 89 -23.55 -18.28 -24.61
CA ILE A 89 -24.33 -17.41 -25.52
C ILE A 89 -23.97 -17.68 -27.00
N GLY A 90 -22.92 -18.47 -27.27
CA GLY A 90 -22.43 -18.77 -28.62
C GLY A 90 -21.47 -17.72 -29.19
N LEU A 91 -21.04 -16.74 -28.38
CA LEU A 91 -20.01 -15.76 -28.70
C LEU A 91 -18.62 -16.42 -28.64
N THR A 92 -18.35 -17.30 -29.60
CA THR A 92 -17.04 -17.95 -29.71
C THR A 92 -16.05 -17.00 -30.41
N PRO A 93 -14.77 -16.94 -30.00
CA PRO A 93 -13.75 -16.10 -30.65
C PRO A 93 -13.71 -16.28 -32.18
N LYS A 94 -13.86 -17.53 -32.65
CA LYS A 94 -13.93 -17.85 -34.10
C LYS A 94 -15.10 -17.16 -34.82
N SER A 95 -16.25 -17.04 -34.14
CA SER A 95 -17.45 -16.40 -34.71
C SER A 95 -17.23 -14.91 -34.84
N VAL A 96 -16.66 -14.28 -33.81
CA VAL A 96 -16.34 -12.85 -33.79
C VAL A 96 -15.29 -12.51 -34.85
N VAL A 97 -14.20 -13.31 -34.91
CA VAL A 97 -13.14 -13.13 -35.90
C VAL A 97 -13.66 -13.37 -37.32
N SER A 98 -14.45 -14.42 -37.56
CA SER A 98 -15.05 -14.65 -38.89
C SER A 98 -16.03 -13.55 -39.29
N GLY A 99 -16.81 -13.00 -38.34
CA GLY A 99 -17.72 -11.89 -38.61
C GLY A 99 -16.98 -10.59 -38.95
N LEU A 100 -15.84 -10.34 -38.31
CA LEU A 100 -14.95 -9.23 -38.66
C LEU A 100 -14.29 -9.45 -40.04
N CYS A 101 -13.71 -10.62 -40.28
CA CYS A 101 -12.96 -10.91 -41.51
C CYS A 101 -13.84 -11.09 -42.76
N ASN A 102 -15.05 -11.65 -42.61
CA ASN A 102 -15.98 -11.85 -43.73
C ASN A 102 -16.87 -10.63 -44.00
N GLN A 103 -16.68 -9.52 -43.28
CA GLN A 103 -17.38 -8.28 -43.58
C GLN A 103 -16.81 -7.68 -44.87
N GLU A 104 -17.40 -8.07 -46.01
CA GLU A 104 -16.97 -7.71 -47.38
C GLU A 104 -17.00 -6.20 -47.71
N ARG A 105 -17.52 -5.36 -46.81
CA ARG A 105 -17.57 -3.91 -46.98
C ARG A 105 -16.30 -3.28 -46.42
N GLY A 106 -15.41 -2.84 -47.33
CA GLY A 106 -14.10 -2.26 -47.04
C GLY A 106 -14.07 -1.31 -45.85
N GLY A 107 -13.39 -1.73 -44.78
CA GLY A 107 -13.33 -1.00 -43.52
C GLY A 107 -12.79 -1.82 -42.34
N THR A 108 -12.80 -3.14 -42.45
CA THR A 108 -12.32 -4.08 -41.42
C THR A 108 -10.86 -3.84 -40.99
N HIS A 109 -9.98 -3.42 -41.91
CA HIS A 109 -8.58 -3.15 -41.59
C HIS A 109 -8.40 -1.99 -40.59
N TRP A 110 -9.27 -0.98 -40.61
CA TRP A 110 -9.25 0.11 -39.62
C TRP A 110 -9.67 -0.39 -38.24
N ILE A 111 -10.69 -1.26 -38.18
CA ILE A 111 -11.18 -1.84 -36.93
C ILE A 111 -10.11 -2.74 -36.30
N ILE A 112 -9.50 -3.62 -37.08
CA ILE A 112 -8.40 -4.48 -36.62
C ILE A 112 -7.21 -3.62 -36.18
N GLY A 113 -6.85 -2.61 -36.96
CA GLY A 113 -5.78 -1.67 -36.61
C GLY A 113 -6.04 -0.93 -35.30
N PHE A 114 -7.28 -0.53 -35.04
CA PHE A 114 -7.67 0.11 -33.79
C PHE A 114 -7.57 -0.85 -32.58
N VAL A 115 -8.07 -2.08 -32.71
CA VAL A 115 -7.96 -3.09 -31.64
C VAL A 115 -6.49 -3.44 -31.37
N ALA A 116 -5.68 -3.59 -32.41
CA ALA A 116 -4.24 -3.80 -32.28
C ALA A 116 -3.55 -2.60 -31.59
N ALA A 117 -3.90 -1.37 -31.95
CA ALA A 117 -3.36 -0.17 -31.33
C ALA A 117 -3.73 -0.05 -29.84
N LEU A 118 -4.93 -0.47 -29.45
CA LEU A 118 -5.34 -0.60 -28.05
C LEU A 118 -4.52 -1.67 -27.32
N ALA A 119 -4.34 -2.84 -27.91
CA ALA A 119 -3.51 -3.91 -27.33
C ALA A 119 -2.05 -3.46 -27.12
N VAL A 120 -1.47 -2.73 -28.07
CA VAL A 120 -0.13 -2.15 -27.92
C VAL A 120 -0.11 -1.13 -26.77
N THR A 121 -1.14 -0.32 -26.63
CA THR A 121 -1.23 0.68 -25.54
C THR A 121 -1.31 0.00 -24.17
N ASP A 122 -2.11 -1.05 -24.04
CA ASP A 122 -2.19 -1.85 -22.81
C ASP A 122 -0.85 -2.52 -22.47
N TYR A 123 -0.16 -3.04 -23.50
CA TYR A 123 1.19 -3.60 -23.34
C TYR A 123 2.22 -2.54 -22.89
N MET A 124 2.12 -1.30 -23.36
CA MET A 124 2.99 -0.22 -22.89
C MET A 124 2.73 0.11 -21.40
N PHE A 125 1.49 0.02 -20.93
CA PHE A 125 1.19 0.15 -19.49
C PHE A 125 1.70 -1.05 -18.69
N TYR A 126 1.69 -2.25 -19.26
CA TYR A 126 2.35 -3.40 -18.65
C TYR A 126 3.86 -3.19 -18.52
N LEU A 127 4.54 -2.69 -19.56
CA LEU A 127 5.97 -2.35 -19.50
C LEU A 127 6.27 -1.25 -18.48
N TYR A 128 5.37 -0.27 -18.33
CA TYR A 128 5.45 0.73 -17.26
C TYR A 128 5.35 0.11 -15.86
N TRP A 129 4.49 -0.89 -15.68
CA TRP A 129 4.37 -1.59 -14.41
C TRP A 129 5.62 -2.40 -14.05
N THR A 130 6.30 -3.00 -15.04
CA THR A 130 7.44 -3.90 -14.78
C THR A 130 8.79 -3.19 -14.80
N GLU A 131 9.05 -2.31 -15.77
CA GLU A 131 10.41 -1.84 -16.09
C GLU A 131 10.54 -0.34 -16.42
N TRP A 132 9.55 0.29 -17.07
CA TRP A 132 9.71 1.63 -17.64
C TRP A 132 9.51 2.79 -16.65
N ASN A 133 10.31 3.85 -16.82
CA ASN A 133 10.12 5.12 -16.12
C ASN A 133 8.91 5.91 -16.69
N ILE A 134 8.27 6.72 -15.85
CA ILE A 134 7.14 7.57 -16.23
C ILE A 134 7.44 8.50 -17.41
N PHE A 135 8.63 9.11 -17.48
CA PHE A 135 8.97 10.02 -18.57
C PHE A 135 9.16 9.29 -19.91
N HIS A 136 9.60 8.03 -19.87
CA HIS A 136 9.73 7.20 -21.06
C HIS A 136 8.34 6.80 -21.57
N THR A 137 7.51 6.28 -20.67
CA THR A 137 6.12 5.90 -20.96
C THR A 137 5.31 7.07 -21.50
N LEU A 138 5.41 8.25 -20.89
CA LEU A 138 4.66 9.43 -21.33
C LEU A 138 5.05 9.89 -22.73
N LYS A 139 6.34 9.84 -23.10
CA LYS A 139 6.80 10.16 -24.45
C LYS A 139 6.29 9.14 -25.46
N CYS A 140 6.44 7.85 -25.15
CA CYS A 140 6.02 6.79 -26.05
C CYS A 140 4.50 6.75 -26.23
N VAL A 141 3.73 6.78 -25.14
CA VAL A 141 2.25 6.81 -25.17
C VAL A 141 1.75 8.12 -25.78
N GLY A 142 2.40 9.26 -25.52
CA GLY A 142 2.06 10.54 -26.14
C GLY A 142 2.20 10.50 -27.67
N ALA A 143 3.30 9.92 -28.17
CA ALA A 143 3.50 9.74 -29.61
C ALA A 143 2.55 8.69 -30.21
N TRP A 144 2.41 7.53 -29.54
CA TRP A 144 1.54 6.44 -29.99
C TRP A 144 0.05 6.81 -29.93
N GLY A 145 -0.34 7.66 -28.99
CA GLY A 145 -1.71 8.13 -28.82
C GLY A 145 -2.27 8.84 -30.04
N LEU A 146 -1.43 9.52 -30.82
CA LEU A 146 -1.85 10.12 -32.10
C LEU A 146 -2.23 9.05 -33.14
N VAL A 147 -1.47 7.96 -33.19
CA VAL A 147 -1.75 6.81 -34.06
C VAL A 147 -3.04 6.14 -33.60
N LEU A 148 -3.17 5.84 -32.30
CA LEU A 148 -4.36 5.27 -31.71
C LEU A 148 -5.61 6.13 -31.99
N PHE A 149 -5.49 7.46 -31.86
CA PHE A 149 -6.57 8.40 -32.16
C PHE A 149 -6.98 8.35 -33.63
N ALA A 150 -6.03 8.36 -34.57
CA ALA A 150 -6.31 8.29 -35.99
C ALA A 150 -7.02 6.98 -36.37
N PHE A 151 -6.54 5.83 -35.89
CA PHE A 151 -7.19 4.53 -36.10
C PHE A 151 -8.57 4.48 -35.45
N GLY A 152 -8.74 5.04 -34.25
CA GLY A 152 -10.01 5.09 -33.55
C GLY A 152 -11.06 5.91 -34.30
N GLN A 153 -10.72 7.10 -34.79
CA GLN A 153 -11.64 7.91 -35.58
C GLN A 153 -12.09 7.17 -36.84
N ARG A 154 -11.16 6.56 -37.58
CA ARG A 154 -11.49 5.80 -38.81
C ARG A 154 -12.32 4.56 -38.53
N ALA A 155 -12.00 3.81 -37.47
CA ALA A 155 -12.75 2.62 -37.07
C ALA A 155 -14.20 2.96 -36.67
N LEU A 156 -14.39 4.04 -35.90
CA LEU A 156 -15.72 4.50 -35.47
C LEU A 156 -16.54 5.06 -36.64
N SER A 157 -15.95 5.84 -37.54
CA SER A 157 -16.63 6.30 -38.76
C SER A 157 -17.08 5.13 -39.63
N THR A 158 -16.20 4.14 -39.83
CA THR A 158 -16.55 2.91 -40.56
C THR A 158 -17.76 2.21 -39.92
N LEU A 159 -17.78 2.10 -38.59
CA LEU A 159 -18.89 1.47 -37.88
C LEU A 159 -20.18 2.29 -37.99
N HIS A 160 -20.09 3.62 -38.02
CA HIS A 160 -21.22 4.52 -38.23
C HIS A 160 -21.82 4.30 -39.63
N ASP A 161 -20.98 4.31 -40.67
CA ASP A 161 -21.42 4.14 -42.06
C ASP A 161 -22.09 2.79 -42.29
N HIS A 162 -21.58 1.72 -41.64
CA HIS A 162 -22.23 0.41 -41.67
C HIS A 162 -23.64 0.45 -41.07
N ARG A 163 -23.85 1.16 -39.96
CA ARG A 163 -25.18 1.27 -39.33
C ARG A 163 -26.15 2.04 -40.23
N LEU A 164 -25.71 3.14 -40.84
CA LEU A 164 -26.54 3.90 -41.78
C LEU A 164 -26.90 3.08 -43.02
N ALA A 165 -25.94 2.34 -43.58
CA ALA A 165 -26.18 1.46 -44.72
C ALA A 165 -27.20 0.35 -44.40
N SER A 166 -27.15 -0.22 -43.19
CA SER A 166 -28.11 -1.23 -42.74
C SER A 166 -29.51 -0.68 -42.47
N GLN A 167 -29.67 0.61 -42.20
CA GLN A 167 -31.00 1.25 -42.02
C GLN A 167 -31.67 1.61 -43.35
N LYS A 168 -30.89 1.73 -44.43
CA LYS A 168 -31.40 2.11 -45.76
C LYS A 168 -31.89 0.91 -46.58
N GLN A 169 -31.74 -0.31 -46.05
CA GLN A 169 -32.04 -1.58 -46.69
C GLN A 169 -33.25 -2.23 -46.02
#